data_AF-A0AAV6KKD1-F1
#
_entry.id   AF-A0AAV6KKD1-F1
#
_cell.length_a   1.000
_cell.length_b   1.000
_cell.length_c   1.000
_cell.angle_alpha   90.00
_cell.angle_beta   90.00
_cell.angle_gamma   90.00
#
_symmetry.space_group_name_H-M   'P 1'
#
loop_
_entity.id
_entity.type
_entity.pdbx_description
1 polymer ?
#
loop_
_entity_poly.entity_id
_entity_poly.type
_entity_poly.pdbx_seq_one_letter_code
_entity_poly.pdbx_strand_id
1 'polypeptide(L)' 'MIVSYSRRIVNQAGNGHYSPVSAYHGGEDMALILDVAQHKYPFHWLPGKVLWEAMNELDGGTREKRGFE' A
#
# COMPACT_ATOMS: atom_id res chain seq x y z
N MET A 1 -5.22 10.79 2.99
CA MET A 1 -5.46 9.36 2.76
C MET A 1 -4.24 8.59 3.23
N ILE A 2 -4.45 7.70 4.19
CA ILE A 2 -3.48 6.70 4.66
C ILE A 2 -3.98 5.35 4.16
N VAL A 3 -3.08 4.51 3.64
CA VAL A 3 -3.43 3.16 3.19
C VAL A 3 -2.84 2.13 4.15
N SER A 4 -3.65 1.13 4.51
CA SER A 4 -3.24 -0.14 5.08
C SER A 4 -3.21 -1.17 3.95
N TYR A 5 -2.04 -1.74 3.65
CA TYR A 5 -1.88 -2.68 2.54
C TYR A 5 -0.93 -3.83 2.87
N SER A 6 -1.08 -4.94 2.13
CA SER A 6 -0.22 -6.11 2.25
C SER A 6 1.08 -5.94 1.47
N ARG A 7 2.21 -5.95 2.17
CA ARG A 7 3.56 -5.96 1.58
C ARG A 7 3.82 -7.19 0.73
N ARG A 8 3.16 -8.32 1.03
CA ARG A 8 3.31 -9.56 0.26
C ARG A 8 2.82 -9.39 -1.18
N ILE A 9 1.71 -8.67 -1.37
CA ILE A 9 1.13 -8.42 -2.70
C ILE A 9 2.02 -7.50 -3.54
N VAL A 10 2.71 -6.55 -2.91
CA VAL A 10 3.64 -5.63 -3.58
C VAL A 10 5.10 -6.11 -3.57
N ASN A 11 5.32 -7.40 -3.29
CA ASN A 11 6.64 -8.05 -3.25
C ASN A 11 7.67 -7.35 -2.32
N GLN A 12 7.20 -6.88 -1.16
CA GLN A 12 8.00 -6.31 -0.09
C GLN A 12 8.06 -7.27 1.11
N ALA A 13 9.18 -7.29 1.80
CA ALA A 13 9.34 -8.03 3.05
C ALA A 13 8.41 -7.48 4.16
N GLY A 14 7.61 -8.37 4.75
CA GLY A 14 6.67 -8.08 5.83
C GLY A 14 5.26 -8.60 5.52
N ASN A 15 4.29 -8.18 6.35
CA ASN A 15 2.88 -8.50 6.17
C ASN A 15 2.08 -7.21 5.91
N GLY A 16 1.43 -6.62 6.91
CA GLY A 16 0.74 -5.34 6.77
C GLY A 16 1.68 -4.13 6.86
N HIS A 17 1.31 -3.03 6.21
CA HIS A 17 1.99 -1.75 6.33
C HIS A 17 1.02 -0.57 6.19
N TYR A 18 1.29 0.51 6.92
CA TYR A 18 0.58 1.78 6.83
C TYR A 18 1.49 2.85 6.25
N SER A 19 1.03 3.56 5.23
CA SER A 19 1.73 4.74 4.71
C SER A 19 0.77 5.72 4.02
N PRO A 20 1.13 7.02 3.94
CA PRO A 20 0.36 8.00 3.18
C PRO A 20 0.43 7.77 1.68
N VAL A 21 -0.67 8.09 1.00
CA VAL A 21 -0.68 8.34 -0.46
C VAL A 21 -0.59 9.84 -0.67
N SER A 22 0.41 10.30 -1.43
CA SER A 22 0.66 11.73 -1.62
C SER A 22 0.33 12.25 -3.01
N ALA A 23 0.23 11.38 -4.02
CA ALA A 23 -0.09 11.76 -5.39
C ALA A 23 -0.74 10.61 -6.15
N TYR A 24 -1.47 10.95 -7.20
CA TYR A 24 -2.04 10.02 -8.17
C TYR A 24 -1.70 10.47 -9.58
N HIS A 25 -1.16 9.56 -10.39
CA HIS A 25 -0.85 9.80 -11.79
C HIS A 25 -1.93 9.20 -12.68
N GLY A 26 -2.88 10.03 -13.12
CA GLY A 26 -4.04 9.58 -13.90
C GLY A 26 -3.72 8.98 -15.28
N GLY A 27 -2.57 9.32 -15.87
CA GLY A 27 -2.16 8.77 -17.17
C GLY A 27 -1.66 7.32 -17.13
N GLU A 28 -1.22 6.85 -15.96
CA GLU A 28 -0.67 5.49 -15.77
C GLU A 28 -1.42 4.70 -14.69
N ASP A 29 -2.44 5.30 -14.07
CA ASP A 29 -3.16 4.75 -12.92
C ASP A 29 -2.21 4.33 -11.79
N MET A 30 -1.37 5.26 -11.32
CA MET A 30 -0.37 4.99 -10.27
C MET A 30 -0.59 5.87 -9.04
N ALA A 31 -0.44 5.29 -7.85
CA ALA A 31 -0.46 6.01 -6.57
C ALA A 31 0.96 6.09 -5.98
N LEU A 32 1.37 7.28 -5.53
CA LEU A 32 2.66 7.49 -4.86
C LEU A 32 2.52 7.18 -3.36
N ILE A 33 3.21 6.13 -2.92
CA ILE A 33 3.31 5.74 -1.50
C ILE A 33 4.53 6.41 -0.88
N LEU A 34 4.31 7.19 0.18
CA LEU A 34 5.38 7.71 1.02
C LEU A 34 5.73 6.70 2.11
N ASP A 35 6.45 5.63 1.76
CA ASP A 35 6.78 4.54 2.70
C ASP A 35 7.52 5.06 3.95
N VAL A 36 6.85 4.98 5.10
CA VAL A 36 7.40 5.48 6.38
C VAL A 36 8.53 4.59 6.91
N ALA A 37 8.72 3.39 6.37
CA ALA A 37 9.88 2.55 6.62
C ALA A 37 11.00 2.84 5.61
N GLN A 38 11.40 4.11 5.49
CA GLN A 38 12.43 4.60 4.56
C GLN A 38 13.79 3.90 4.66
N HIS A 39 14.08 3.27 5.79
CA HIS A 39 15.28 2.44 5.99
C HIS A 39 15.25 1.13 5.17
N LYS A 40 14.10 0.75 4.59
CA LYS A 40 13.91 -0.45 3.76
C LYS A 40 13.51 -0.11 2.32
N TYR A 41 12.58 0.83 2.15
CA TYR A 41 12.02 1.14 0.83
C TYR A 41 11.94 2.65 0.62
N PRO A 42 12.32 3.16 -0.56
CA PRO A 42 12.10 4.55 -0.91
C PRO A 42 10.59 4.82 -1.13
N PHE A 43 10.24 6.09 -1.28
CA PHE A 43 8.94 6.45 -1.85
C PHE A 43 8.81 5.83 -3.24
N HIS A 44 7.65 5.24 -3.53
CA HIS A 44 7.47 4.44 -4.73
C HIS A 44 6.06 4.53 -5.27
N TRP A 45 5.94 4.36 -6.59
CA TRP A 45 4.67 4.31 -7.27
C TRP A 45 4.16 2.87 -7.31
N LEU A 46 2.87 2.69 -7.01
CA LEU A 46 2.17 1.42 -7.20
C LEU A 46 1.03 1.58 -8.20
N PRO A 47 0.82 0.61 -9.11
CA PRO A 47 -0.39 0.58 -9.92
C PRO A 47 -1.63 0.55 -9.04
N GLY A 48 -2.66 1.32 -9.39
CA GLY A 48 -3.90 1.45 -8.62
C GLY A 48 -4.55 0.08 -8.37
N LYS A 49 -4.59 -0.77 -9.40
CA LYS A 49 -5.04 -2.16 -9.29
C LYS A 49 -4.25 -2.97 -8.27
N VAL A 50 -2.92 -2.86 -8.26
CA VAL A 50 -2.05 -3.59 -7.33
C VAL A 50 -2.25 -3.09 -5.89
N LEU A 51 -2.36 -1.78 -5.70
CA LEU A 51 -2.65 -1.20 -4.39
C LEU A 51 -4.02 -1.65 -3.88
N TRP A 52 -5.04 -1.68 -4.74
CA TRP A 52 -6.37 -2.19 -4.42
C TRP A 52 -6.36 -3.67 -4.00
N GLU A 53 -5.64 -4.53 -4.72
CA GLU A 53 -5.46 -5.93 -4.35
C GLU A 53 -4.75 -6.07 -3.00
N ALA A 54 -3.70 -5.26 -2.76
CA ALA A 54 -2.97 -5.25 -1.50
C ALA A 54 -3.82 -4.78 -0.31
N MET A 55 -4.75 -3.85 -0.52
CA MET A 55 -5.72 -3.39 0.48
C MET A 55 -6.85 -4.42 0.72
N ASN A 56 -7.13 -5.30 -0.24
CA ASN A 56 -8.20 -6.31 -0.11
C ASN A 56 -7.78 -7.59 0.63
N GLU A 57 -6.51 -7.71 1.04
CA GLU A 57 -6.07 -8.81 1.91
C GLU A 57 -6.76 -8.71 3.28
N LEU A 58 -7.07 -9.85 3.89
CA LEU A 58 -7.50 -9.90 5.29
C LEU A 58 -6.31 -9.60 6.21
N ASP A 59 -6.52 -8.71 7.18
CA ASP A 59 -5.58 -8.51 8.28
C ASP A 59 -5.77 -9.65 9.31
N GLY A 60 -4.69 -10.36 9.64
CA GLY A 60 -4.74 -11.46 10.61
C GLY A 60 -5.11 -11.04 12.04
N GLY A 61 -4.89 -9.78 12.41
CA GLY A 61 -5.22 -9.24 13.73
C GLY A 61 -6.68 -8.86 13.89
N THR A 62 -7.30 -8.30 12.85
CA THR A 62 -8.72 -7.84 12.90
C THR A 62 -9.68 -8.81 12.24
N ARG A 63 -9.20 -9.68 11.34
CA ARG A 63 -9.99 -10.51 10.40
C ARG A 63 -10.87 -9.72 9.43
N GLU A 64 -10.65 -8.42 9.34
CA GLU A 64 -11.27 -7.56 8.34
C GLU A 64 -10.30 -7.35 7.18
N LYS A 65 -10.82 -6.86 6.06
CA LYS A 65 -9.94 -6.37 4.99
C LYS A 65 -9.09 -5.21 5.52
N ARG A 66 -7.90 -5.04 4.93
CA ARG A 66 -7.17 -3.78 5.02
C ARG A 66 -7.95 -2.70 4.25
N GLY A 67 -7.34 -1.55 3.94
CA GLY A 67 -8.09 -0.46 3.32
C GLY A 67 -7.40 0.88 3.45
N PHE A 68 -8.19 1.93 3.57
CA PHE A 68 -7.70 3.30 3.67
C PHE A 68 -8.57 4.15 4.59
N GLU A 69 -8.00 5.25 5.08
CA GLU A 69 -8.64 6.29 5.90
C GLU A 69 -8.21 7.71 5.49
#